data_AF-A0A969BZA6-F1
#
_entry.id   AF-A0A969BZA6-F1
#
_cell.length_a   1.000
_cell.length_b   1.000
_cell.length_c   1.000
_cell.angle_alpha   90.00
_cell.angle_beta   90.00
_cell.angle_gamma   90.00
#
_symmetry.space_group_name_H-M   'P 1'
#
loop_
_entity.id
_entity.type
_entity.pdbx_description
1 polymer ?
#
loop_
_entity_poly.entity_id
_entity_poly.type
_entity_poly.pdbx_seq_one_letter_code
_entity_poly.pdbx_strand_id
1 'polypeptide(L)'
;MNKKIYNAPAAHTSAWIAQTWISFILSIGATSTGLLFMPGNLWMKGYMGMGLLFSVGSTASLSKTIRDMEESKRLINRVDEAKLEKLLAEHNVFHSL
;
A
#
# COMPACT_ATOMS: atom_id res chain seq x y z
N MET A 1 -7.08 30.64 -13.37
CA MET A 1 -7.89 29.57 -12.74
C MET A 1 -7.50 28.23 -13.37
N ASN A 2 -6.44 27.60 -12.84
CA ASN A 2 -5.86 26.37 -13.40
C ASN A 2 -6.25 25.20 -12.49
N LYS A 3 -7.26 24.43 -12.92
CA LYS A 3 -7.70 23.23 -12.23
C LYS A 3 -6.63 22.15 -12.44
N LYS A 4 -5.65 22.07 -11.54
CA LYS A 4 -4.78 20.89 -11.46
C LYS A 4 -5.68 19.70 -11.13
N ILE A 5 -5.90 18.86 -12.13
CA ILE A 5 -6.66 17.62 -12.02
C ILE A 5 -5.85 16.69 -11.12
N TYR A 6 -6.23 16.60 -9.85
CA TYR A 6 -5.76 15.52 -8.98
C TYR A 6 -6.33 14.22 -9.53
N ASN A 7 -5.59 13.59 -10.44
CA ASN A 7 -5.97 12.29 -10.96
C ASN A 7 -5.88 11.29 -9.80
N ALA A 8 -7.02 10.76 -9.36
CA ALA A 8 -7.01 9.62 -8.47
C ALA A 8 -6.20 8.50 -9.15
N PRO A 9 -5.35 7.75 -8.43
CA PRO A 9 -4.65 6.63 -9.02
C PRO A 9 -5.69 5.71 -9.66
N ALA A 10 -5.48 5.38 -10.94
CA ALA A 10 -6.41 4.53 -11.68
C ALA A 10 -6.57 3.21 -10.91
N ALA A 11 -7.81 2.85 -10.58
CA ALA A 11 -8.09 1.59 -9.93
C ALA A 11 -7.61 0.44 -10.82
N HIS A 12 -6.97 -0.57 -10.23
CA HIS A 12 -6.55 -1.76 -10.96
C HIS A 12 -7.76 -2.51 -11.52
N THR A 13 -7.61 -3.09 -12.72
CA THR A 13 -8.63 -3.94 -13.32
C THR A 13 -8.95 -5.14 -12.42
N SER A 14 -10.20 -5.59 -12.39
CA SER A 14 -10.65 -6.76 -11.63
C SER A 14 -9.82 -8.01 -11.92
N ALA A 15 -9.40 -8.22 -13.17
CA ALA A 15 -8.52 -9.32 -13.56
C ALA A 15 -7.15 -9.29 -12.86
N TRP A 16 -6.54 -8.11 -12.73
CA TRP A 16 -5.25 -7.94 -12.03
C TRP A 16 -5.39 -8.20 -10.53
N ILE A 17 -6.47 -7.71 -9.93
CA ILE A 17 -6.77 -7.96 -8.52
C ILE A 17 -6.91 -9.46 -8.27
N ALA A 18 -7.69 -10.16 -9.10
CA ALA A 18 -7.87 -11.61 -9.01
C ALA A 18 -6.55 -12.36 -9.16
N GLN A 19 -5.74 -12.04 -10.18
CA GLN A 19 -4.43 -12.65 -10.38
C GLN A 19 -3.52 -12.49 -9.16
N THR A 20 -3.46 -11.29 -8.58
CA THR A 20 -2.61 -11.00 -7.41
C THR A 20 -3.00 -11.88 -6.22
N TRP A 21 -4.31 -12.05 -5.97
CA TRP A 21 -4.81 -12.95 -4.94
C TRP A 21 -4.48 -14.42 -5.22
N ILE A 22 -4.67 -14.86 -6.47
CA ILE A 22 -4.36 -16.25 -6.87
C ILE A 22 -2.87 -16.53 -6.68
N SER A 23 -1.98 -15.65 -7.13
CA SER A 23 -0.53 -15.80 -6.97
C SER A 23 -0.10 -15.84 -5.50
N PHE A 24 -0.72 -15.01 -4.65
CA PHE A 24 -0.43 -15.00 -3.22
C PHE A 24 -0.84 -16.32 -2.54
N ILE A 25 -2.06 -16.79 -2.80
CA ILE A 25 -2.56 -18.06 -2.25
C ILE A 25 -1.71 -19.23 -2.76
N LEU A 26 -1.38 -19.24 -4.06
CA LEU A 26 -0.56 -20.27 -4.66
C LEU A 26 0.85 -20.32 -4.06
N SER A 27 1.47 -19.16 -3.82
CA SER A 27 2.80 -19.07 -3.20
C SER A 27 2.81 -19.62 -1.77
N ILE A 28 1.85 -19.21 -0.93
CA ILE A 28 1.74 -19.70 0.45
C ILE A 28 1.41 -21.19 0.45
N GLY A 29 0.48 -21.63 -0.40
CA GLY A 29 0.09 -23.02 -0.55
C GLY A 29 1.28 -23.89 -0.95
N ALA A 30 1.97 -23.55 -2.05
CA ALA A 30 3.12 -24.29 -2.54
C ALA A 30 4.24 -24.38 -1.48
N THR A 31 4.53 -23.28 -0.78
CA THR A 31 5.58 -23.28 0.25
C THR A 31 5.18 -24.11 1.47
N SER A 32 3.92 -24.02 1.90
CA SER A 32 3.40 -24.82 3.02
C SER A 32 3.39 -26.31 2.69
N THR A 33 2.96 -26.67 1.47
CA THR A 33 3.02 -28.03 0.94
C THR A 33 4.46 -28.55 0.89
N GLY A 34 5.42 -27.74 0.43
CA GLY A 34 6.85 -28.08 0.46
C GLY A 34 7.36 -28.37 1.88
N LEU A 35 6.92 -27.59 2.88
CA LEU A 35 7.23 -27.80 4.29
C LEU A 35 6.69 -29.14 4.82
N LEU A 36 5.48 -29.52 4.40
CA LEU A 36 4.86 -30.79 4.80
C LEU A 36 5.60 -31.99 4.21
N PHE A 37 5.96 -31.92 2.93
CA PHE A 37 6.67 -33.01 2.23
C PHE A 37 8.17 -33.10 2.58
N MET A 38 8.76 -32.08 3.20
CA MET A 38 10.16 -32.11 3.61
C MET A 38 10.42 -33.24 4.64
N PRO A 39 11.44 -34.11 4.44
CA PRO A 39 11.82 -35.08 5.46
C PRO A 39 12.48 -34.36 6.65
N GLY A 40 11.97 -34.57 7.86
CA GLY A 40 12.52 -33.93 9.06
C GLY A 40 11.59 -34.01 10.28
N ASN A 41 12.12 -33.64 11.44
CA ASN A 41 11.38 -33.61 12.70
C ASN A 41 10.30 -32.52 12.68
N LEU A 42 9.14 -32.79 13.30
CA LEU A 42 8.02 -31.86 13.42
C LEU A 42 8.43 -30.51 14.02
N TRP A 43 9.34 -30.50 14.99
CA TRP A 43 9.85 -29.25 15.60
C TRP A 43 10.57 -28.35 14.58
N MET A 44 11.35 -28.94 13.66
CA MET A 44 12.06 -28.19 12.62
C MET A 44 11.08 -27.63 11.57
N LYS A 45 10.07 -28.42 11.21
CA LYS A 45 8.97 -27.94 10.33
C LYS A 45 8.19 -26.81 10.97
N GLY A 46 7.91 -26.91 12.28
CA GLY A 46 7.25 -25.87 13.07
C GLY A 46 8.05 -24.57 13.07
N TYR A 47 9.37 -24.64 13.30
CA TYR A 47 10.24 -23.46 13.25
C TYR A 47 10.20 -22.73 11.90
N MET A 48 10.33 -23.49 10.81
CA MET A 48 10.24 -22.93 9.45
C MET A 48 8.84 -22.35 9.16
N GLY A 49 7.79 -23.01 9.65
CA GLY A 49 6.40 -22.55 9.50
C GLY A 49 6.14 -21.24 10.25
N MET A 50 6.66 -21.10 11.47
CA MET A 50 6.60 -19.84 12.23
C MET A 50 7.32 -18.71 11.48
N GLY A 51 8.51 -18.97 10.93
CA GLY A 51 9.24 -18.00 10.12
C GLY A 51 8.49 -17.56 8.86
N LEU A 52 7.87 -18.51 8.14
CA LEU A 52 7.03 -18.23 6.99
C LEU A 52 5.84 -17.34 7.35
N LEU A 53 5.09 -17.72 8.39
CA LEU A 53 3.91 -16.96 8.84
C LEU A 53 4.28 -15.54 9.29
N PHE A 54 5.36 -15.41 10.06
CA PHE A 54 5.84 -14.11 10.53
C PHE A 54 6.34 -13.23 9.37
N SER A 55 7.07 -13.79 8.41
CA SER A 55 7.56 -13.07 7.23
C SER A 55 6.40 -12.56 6.36
N VAL A 56 5.40 -13.42 6.09
CA VAL A 56 4.21 -13.04 5.31
C VAL A 56 3.40 -11.97 6.06
N GLY A 57 3.15 -12.16 7.35
CA GLY A 57 2.41 -11.21 8.18
C GLY A 57 3.08 -9.85 8.28
N SER A 58 4.39 -9.82 8.53
CA SER A 58 5.18 -8.57 8.60
C SER A 58 5.22 -7.84 7.25
N THR A 59 5.36 -8.56 6.14
CA THR A 59 5.29 -7.97 4.79
C THR A 59 3.93 -7.34 4.53
N ALA A 60 2.83 -8.00 4.92
CA ALA A 60 1.48 -7.47 4.76
C ALA A 60 1.21 -6.24 5.64
N SER A 61 1.79 -6.16 6.84
CA SER A 61 1.74 -4.97 7.69
C SER A 61 2.58 -3.84 7.12
N LEU A 62 3.81 -4.13 6.68
CA LEU A 62 4.69 -3.15 6.05
C LEU A 62 4.07 -2.53 4.79
N SER A 63 3.42 -3.36 3.95
CA SER A 63 2.70 -2.89 2.77
C SER A 63 1.57 -1.91 3.11
N LYS A 64 0.86 -2.13 4.23
CA LYS A 64 -0.15 -1.16 4.72
C LYS A 64 0.51 0.12 5.17
N THR A 65 1.54 0.05 6.02
CA THR A 65 2.26 1.24 6.49
C THR A 65 2.79 2.10 5.34
N ILE A 66 3.31 1.49 4.28
CA ILE A 66 3.76 2.22 3.09
C ILE A 66 2.60 2.90 2.36
N ARG A 67 1.47 2.19 2.16
CA ARG A 67 0.26 2.78 1.55
C ARG A 67 -0.29 3.93 2.38
N ASP A 68 -0.41 3.74 3.70
CA ASP A 68 -0.91 4.74 4.63
C ASP A 68 -0.02 6.00 4.62
N MET A 69 1.30 5.81 4.53
CA MET A 69 2.26 6.93 4.38
C MET A 69 2.09 7.66 3.05
N GLU A 70 1.85 6.95 1.95
CA GLU A 70 1.63 7.57 0.64
C GLU A 70 0.32 8.35 0.58
N GLU A 71 -0.76 7.79 1.14
CA GLU A 71 -2.06 8.47 1.27
C GLU A 71 -1.94 9.74 2.14
N SER A 72 -1.27 9.63 3.28
CA SER A 72 -1.04 10.78 4.18
C SER A 72 -0.30 11.91 3.48
N LYS A 73 0.77 11.61 2.72
CA LYS A 73 1.52 12.61 1.94
C LYS A 73 0.65 13.31 0.90
N ARG A 74 -0.20 12.56 0.20
CA ARG A 74 -1.12 13.13 -0.80
C ARG A 74 -2.15 14.06 -0.17
N LEU A 75 -2.68 13.72 1.00
CA LEU A 75 -3.62 14.58 1.73
C LEU A 75 -2.97 15.89 2.18
N ILE A 76 -1.75 15.83 2.71
CA ILE A 76 -1.00 17.02 3.14
C ILE A 76 -0.78 17.98 1.96
N ASN A 77 -0.31 17.47 0.81
CA ASN A 77 -0.08 18.30 -0.37
C ASN A 77 -1.36 19.02 -0.85
N ARG A 78 -2.53 18.36 -0.80
CA ARG A 78 -3.81 18.98 -1.18
C ARG A 78 -4.21 20.10 -0.21
N VAL A 79 -3.91 19.96 1.09
CA VAL A 79 -4.19 20.98 2.10
C VAL A 79 -3.26 22.18 1.91
N ASP A 80 -1.97 21.94 1.68
CA ASP A 80 -1.00 23.01 1.46
C ASP A 80 -1.30 23.81 0.19
N GLU A 81 -1.69 23.14 -0.90
CA GLU A 81 -2.12 23.82 -2.13
C GLU A 81 -3.37 24.68 -1.89
N ALA A 82 -4.39 24.18 -1.18
CA ALA A 82 -5.59 24.96 -0.87
C ALA A 82 -5.30 26.17 0.04
N LYS A 83 -4.35 26.03 0.99
CA LYS A 83 -3.91 27.13 1.84
C LYS A 83 -3.12 28.17 1.05
N LEU A 84 -2.23 27.73 0.16
CA LEU A 84 -1.49 28.61 -0.75
C LEU A 84 -2.43 29.40 -1.65
N GLU A 85 -3.44 28.74 -2.24
CA GLU A 85 -4.45 29.41 -3.05
C GLU A 85 -5.21 30.49 -2.26
N LYS A 86 -5.57 30.22 -0.99
CA LYS A 86 -6.20 31.23 -0.13
C LYS A 86 -5.30 32.42 0.16
N LEU A 87 -4.03 32.18 0.53
CA LEU A 87 -3.07 33.25 0.83
C LEU A 87 -2.80 34.12 -0.40
N LEU A 88 -2.65 33.51 -1.58
CA LEU A 88 -2.47 34.22 -2.85
C LEU A 88 -3.71 35.03 -3.24
N ALA A 89 -4.91 34.52 -2.95
CA ALA A 89 -6.17 35.23 -3.19
C ALA A 89 -6.33 36.43 -2.25
N GLU A 90 -6.07 36.27 -0.95
CA GLU A 90 -6.15 37.33 0.04
C GLU A 90 -5.16 38.47 -0.26
N HIS A 91 -3.93 38.13 -0.67
CA HIS A 91 -2.92 39.13 -1.02
C HIS A 91 -3.26 39.89 -2.32
N ASN A 92 -3.80 39.22 -3.35
CA ASN A 92 -4.21 39.90 -4.59
C ASN A 92 -5.37 40.88 -4.38
N VAL A 93 -6.35 40.54 -3.54
CA VAL A 93 -7.48 41.44 -3.23
C VAL A 93 -6.99 42.76 -2.62
N PHE A 94 -5.97 42.70 -1.76
CA PHE A 94 -5.42 43.88 -1.10
C PHE A 94 -4.70 44.85 -2.06
N HIS A 95 -4.10 44.34 -3.14
CA HIS A 95 -3.43 45.19 -4.14
C HIS A 95 -4.39 45.76 -5.21
N SER A 96 -5.66 45.36 -5.21
CA SER A 96 -6.66 45.78 -6.21
C SER A 96 -7.58 46.94 -5.76
N LEU A 97 -7.26 47.60 -4.64
CA LEU A 97 -7.86 48.85 -4.16
C LEU A 97 -6.89 50.02 -4.38
#